data_AF-A0A1C5WU05-F1
#
_entry.id   AF-A0A1C5WU05-F1
#
_cell.length_a   1.000
_cell.length_b   1.000
_cell.length_c   1.000
_cell.angle_alpha   90.00
_cell.angle_beta   90.00
_cell.angle_gamma   90.00
#
_symmetry.space_group_name_H-M   'P 1'
#
loop_
_entity.id
_entity.type
_entity.pdbx_description
1 polymer ?
#
loop_
_entity_poly.entity_id
_entity_poly.type
_entity_poly.pdbx_seq_one_letter_code
_entity_poly.pdbx_strand_id
1 'polypeptide(L)'
;MKKLIALVLTLACVLALTGCGKNDTYKIKIVVPAGSTEEIVYQEDFVYSDEEISPIGNKITIYSGDGLGDTEVVLKPISVKEENAYEPTYLTPGMPVEMDVEKGAWFKVGINMQNNTDTDKIVYVEIEGVEVRIE
;
A
#
# COMPACT_ATOMS: atom_id res chain seq x y z
N MET A 1 -36.27 33.10 28.60
CA MET A 1 -34.94 32.47 28.86
C MET A 1 -34.84 31.29 27.90
N LYS A 2 -34.42 31.53 26.66
CA LYS A 2 -33.05 31.35 26.13
C LYS A 2 -32.57 29.89 26.19
N LYS A 3 -32.66 29.27 25.00
CA LYS A 3 -31.80 28.23 24.41
C LYS A 3 -32.04 26.77 24.83
N LEU A 4 -32.99 26.13 24.14
CA LEU A 4 -32.84 24.73 23.72
C LEU A 4 -31.64 24.69 22.76
N ILE A 5 -30.53 24.11 23.21
CA ILE A 5 -29.38 23.85 22.37
C ILE A 5 -29.80 22.74 21.41
N ALA A 6 -30.18 23.13 20.19
CA ALA A 6 -30.25 22.23 19.06
C ALA A 6 -28.83 21.69 18.84
N LEU A 7 -28.63 20.40 19.12
CA LEU A 7 -27.43 19.68 18.72
C LEU A 7 -27.48 19.60 17.20
N VAL A 8 -26.79 20.53 16.55
CA VAL A 8 -26.60 20.59 15.11
C VAL A 8 -25.94 19.28 14.70
N LEU A 9 -26.70 18.43 13.99
CA LEU A 9 -26.15 17.35 13.19
C LEU A 9 -25.11 17.96 12.26
N THR A 10 -23.83 17.79 12.58
CA THR A 10 -22.73 18.06 11.66
C THR A 10 -22.79 17.03 10.55
N LEU A 11 -23.57 17.37 9.54
CA LEU A 11 -23.47 16.87 8.19
C LEU A 11 -22.14 17.38 7.61
N ALA A 12 -21.07 16.60 7.81
CA ALA A 12 -19.91 16.66 6.94
C ALA A 12 -20.01 15.45 6.01
N CYS A 13 -20.40 15.72 4.76
CA CYS A 13 -20.49 14.76 3.67
C CYS A 13 -19.23 13.89 3.58
N VAL A 14 -19.34 12.62 3.94
CA VAL A 14 -18.57 11.55 3.29
C VAL A 14 -19.57 10.76 2.45
N LEU A 15 -20.23 11.47 1.52
CA LEU A 15 -21.00 10.82 0.47
C LEU A 15 -20.04 10.47 -0.66
N ALA A 16 -19.88 9.15 -0.82
CA ALA A 16 -19.65 8.49 -2.09
C ALA A 16 -18.33 8.78 -2.81
N LEU A 17 -17.29 8.04 -2.42
CA LEU A 17 -16.48 7.33 -3.42
C LEU A 17 -17.03 5.91 -3.59
N THR A 18 -18.34 5.79 -3.86
CA THR A 18 -18.79 4.64 -4.68
C THR A 18 -18.36 4.95 -6.10
N GLY A 19 -17.06 4.81 -6.35
CA GLY A 19 -16.50 4.75 -7.69
C GLY A 19 -17.13 3.55 -8.38
N CYS A 20 -18.04 3.84 -9.30
CA CYS A 20 -18.62 2.85 -10.18
C CYS A 20 -17.47 2.25 -11.03
N GLY A 21 -16.98 1.07 -10.63
CA GLY A 21 -16.26 0.11 -11.46
C GLY A 21 -15.18 0.67 -12.38
N LYS A 22 -14.18 1.38 -11.84
CA LYS A 22 -12.87 1.45 -12.48
C LYS A 22 -11.91 0.64 -11.63
N ASN A 23 -11.20 -0.28 -12.26
CA ASN A 23 -9.97 -0.83 -11.71
C ASN A 23 -8.95 0.32 -11.74
N ASP A 24 -9.11 1.28 -10.84
CA ASP A 24 -8.17 2.39 -10.72
C ASP A 24 -6.86 1.79 -10.18
N THR A 25 -5.81 1.86 -11.00
CA THR A 25 -4.45 1.53 -10.58
C THR A 25 -3.96 2.63 -9.65
N TYR A 26 -3.69 2.29 -8.38
CA TYR A 26 -3.17 3.22 -7.39
C TYR A 26 -1.65 3.24 -7.41
N LYS A 27 -1.05 4.44 -7.42
CA LYS A 27 0.38 4.65 -7.21
C LYS A 27 0.66 4.75 -5.71
N ILE A 28 1.26 3.72 -5.14
CA ILE A 28 1.66 3.66 -3.72
C ILE A 28 3.10 4.15 -3.60
N LYS A 29 3.32 5.19 -2.80
CA LYS A 29 4.62 5.80 -2.63
C LYS A 29 5.43 5.04 -1.58
N ILE A 30 6.71 4.82 -1.84
CA ILE A 30 7.65 4.31 -0.85
C ILE A 30 8.87 5.23 -0.81
N VAL A 31 9.25 5.65 0.39
CA VAL A 31 10.44 6.47 0.64
C VAL A 31 11.55 5.56 1.12
N VAL A 32 12.57 5.35 0.29
CA VAL A 32 13.76 4.57 0.63
C VAL A 32 14.80 5.51 1.27
N PRO A 33 15.09 5.36 2.58
CA PRO A 33 15.96 6.29 3.29
C PRO A 33 17.37 6.41 2.69
N ALA A 34 17.98 7.58 2.78
CA ALA A 34 19.40 7.77 2.45
C ALA A 34 20.30 6.82 3.27
N GLY A 35 21.31 6.22 2.62
CA GLY A 35 22.27 5.35 3.28
C GLY A 35 21.77 3.94 3.63
N SER A 36 20.58 3.51 3.17
CA SER A 36 20.11 2.13 3.31
C SER A 36 20.95 1.16 2.44
N THR A 37 22.14 0.80 2.89
CA THR A 37 23.11 -0.02 2.13
C THR A 37 23.20 -1.47 2.59
N GLU A 38 22.59 -1.81 3.72
CA GLU A 38 22.61 -3.17 4.23
C GLU A 38 21.81 -4.11 3.31
N GLU A 39 22.29 -5.34 3.17
CA GLU A 39 21.54 -6.38 2.46
C GLU A 39 20.30 -6.72 3.27
N ILE A 40 19.13 -6.56 2.66
CA ILE A 40 17.85 -6.91 3.27
C ILE A 40 17.66 -8.41 3.07
N VAL A 41 17.85 -9.16 4.15
CA VAL A 41 17.70 -10.63 4.17
C VAL A 41 16.36 -11.03 4.77
N TYR A 42 15.84 -10.25 5.71
CA TYR A 42 14.61 -10.55 6.43
C TYR A 42 13.48 -9.60 6.03
N GLN A 43 12.24 -10.10 6.06
CA GLN A 43 11.06 -9.36 5.65
C GLN A 43 10.82 -8.11 6.51
N GLU A 44 11.19 -8.14 7.79
CA GLU A 44 11.10 -6.99 8.69
C GLU A 44 11.95 -5.79 8.26
N ASP A 45 13.01 -6.03 7.48
CA ASP A 45 13.96 -5.01 7.03
C ASP A 45 13.56 -4.39 5.67
N PHE A 46 12.47 -4.87 5.06
CA PHE A 46 11.91 -4.26 3.85
C PHE A 46 11.51 -2.80 4.13
N VAL A 47 11.55 -1.98 3.08
CA VAL A 47 11.08 -0.59 3.17
C VAL A 47 9.60 -0.56 2.85
N TYR A 48 8.79 -0.12 3.81
CA TYR A 48 7.33 -0.14 3.72
C TYR A 48 6.73 1.21 3.32
N SER A 49 5.57 1.15 2.67
CA SER A 49 4.72 2.29 2.38
C SER A 49 4.20 2.97 3.65
N ASP A 50 3.95 4.27 3.55
CA ASP A 50 3.18 5.01 4.55
C ASP A 50 1.69 4.69 4.39
N GLU A 51 1.21 4.63 3.15
CA GLU A 51 -0.15 4.25 2.83
C GLU A 51 -0.43 2.77 3.10
N GLU A 52 -1.70 2.50 3.39
CA GLU A 52 -2.22 1.15 3.53
C GLU A 52 -3.23 0.85 2.42
N ILE A 53 -3.20 -0.39 1.94
CA ILE A 53 -4.11 -0.90 0.92
C ILE A 53 -5.09 -1.90 1.52
N SER A 54 -6.33 -1.91 1.02
CA SER A 54 -7.28 -2.98 1.29
C SER A 54 -7.80 -3.63 0.01
N PRO A 55 -7.68 -4.96 -0.15
CA PRO A 55 -8.20 -5.66 -1.32
C PRO A 55 -9.72 -5.60 -1.41
N ILE A 56 -10.23 -5.16 -2.56
CA ILE A 56 -11.67 -5.15 -2.88
C ILE A 56 -12.18 -6.57 -3.17
N GLY A 57 -11.31 -7.41 -3.73
CA GLY A 57 -11.52 -8.84 -4.00
C GLY A 57 -10.54 -9.73 -3.25
N ASN A 58 -10.47 -11.00 -3.64
CA ASN A 58 -9.51 -11.98 -3.08
C ASN A 58 -8.18 -11.98 -3.84
N LYS A 59 -8.00 -11.06 -4.80
CA LYS A 59 -6.80 -10.92 -5.61
C LYS A 59 -6.49 -9.45 -5.83
N ILE A 60 -5.21 -9.16 -5.93
CA ILE A 60 -4.69 -7.87 -6.39
C ILE A 60 -3.63 -8.11 -7.45
N THR A 61 -3.40 -7.09 -8.27
CA THR A 61 -2.32 -7.10 -9.26
C THR A 61 -1.34 -5.99 -8.93
N ILE A 62 -0.07 -6.33 -8.83
CA ILE A 62 1.02 -5.43 -8.47
C ILE A 62 1.94 -5.24 -9.66
N TYR A 63 2.27 -3.99 -9.95
CA TYR A 63 3.14 -3.56 -11.04
C TYR A 63 4.33 -2.80 -10.46
N SER A 64 5.50 -2.97 -11.07
CA SER A 64 6.64 -2.09 -10.84
C SER A 64 6.32 -0.69 -11.37
N GLY A 65 6.39 0.33 -10.52
CA GLY A 65 6.13 1.71 -10.87
C GLY A 65 7.40 2.55 -11.03
N ASP A 66 7.23 3.86 -11.09
CA ASP A 66 8.32 4.81 -11.33
C ASP A 66 9.45 4.66 -10.27
N GLY A 67 10.69 4.56 -10.73
CA GLY A 67 11.88 4.48 -9.88
C GLY A 67 12.22 3.07 -9.36
N LEU A 68 11.39 2.06 -9.65
CA LEU A 68 11.69 0.67 -9.33
C LEU A 68 12.36 -0.05 -10.51
N GLY A 69 13.48 -0.71 -10.22
CA GLY A 69 14.05 -1.74 -11.07
C GLY A 69 13.46 -3.10 -10.73
N ASP A 70 14.25 -4.14 -10.97
CA ASP A 70 13.97 -5.45 -10.39
C ASP A 70 14.08 -5.39 -8.85
N THR A 71 13.07 -5.90 -8.16
CA THR A 71 12.98 -5.90 -6.70
C THR A 71 12.15 -7.09 -6.23
N GLU A 72 12.11 -7.32 -4.92
CA GLU A 72 11.04 -8.09 -4.30
C GLU A 72 9.98 -7.13 -3.74
N VAL A 73 8.73 -7.56 -3.75
CA VAL A 73 7.59 -6.90 -3.12
C VAL A 73 6.93 -7.84 -2.13
N VAL A 74 6.42 -7.30 -1.03
CA VAL A 74 5.75 -8.08 -0.01
C VAL A 74 4.61 -7.31 0.65
N LEU A 75 3.62 -8.03 1.18
CA LEU A 75 2.51 -7.45 1.94
C LEU A 75 2.72 -7.70 3.43
N LYS A 76 2.69 -6.63 4.22
CA LYS A 76 2.68 -6.72 5.69
C LYS A 76 1.26 -6.55 6.22
N PRO A 77 0.68 -7.59 6.84
CA PRO A 77 -0.62 -7.49 7.50
C PRO A 77 -0.65 -6.40 8.57
N ILE A 78 -1.68 -5.55 8.56
CA ILE A 78 -1.95 -4.55 9.61
C ILE A 78 -3.24 -4.89 10.35
N SER A 79 -4.30 -5.19 9.61
CA SER A 79 -5.60 -5.57 10.18
C SER A 79 -6.21 -6.66 9.33
N VAL A 80 -6.20 -7.88 9.84
CA VAL A 80 -6.64 -9.10 9.15
C VAL A 80 -7.63 -9.86 10.03
N LYS A 81 -8.47 -10.71 9.42
CA LYS A 81 -9.28 -11.67 10.19
C LYS A 81 -8.50 -12.93 10.48
N GLU A 82 -7.66 -13.35 9.54
CA GLU A 82 -6.79 -14.52 9.66
C GLU A 82 -5.33 -14.09 9.53
N GLU A 83 -4.49 -14.53 10.46
CA GLU A 83 -3.05 -14.27 10.42
C GLU A 83 -2.41 -15.09 9.29
N ASN A 84 -2.32 -14.49 8.11
CA ASN A 84 -1.64 -15.03 6.94
C ASN A 84 -0.25 -14.41 6.81
N ALA A 85 0.75 -15.25 6.53
CA ALA A 85 2.08 -14.79 6.12
C ALA A 85 2.13 -14.66 4.59
N TYR A 86 2.60 -13.51 4.10
CA TYR A 86 2.81 -13.26 2.68
C TYR A 86 4.30 -13.26 2.41
N GLU A 87 4.76 -14.20 1.60
CA GLU A 87 6.17 -14.32 1.22
C GLU A 87 6.53 -13.25 0.17
N PRO A 88 7.76 -12.71 0.20
CA PRO A 88 8.26 -11.82 -0.83
C PRO A 88 8.16 -12.45 -2.22
N THR A 89 7.77 -11.65 -3.22
CA THR A 89 7.69 -12.08 -4.61
C THR A 89 8.49 -11.14 -5.50
N TYR A 90 9.19 -11.70 -6.49
CA TYR A 90 9.97 -10.91 -7.43
C TYR A 90 9.08 -10.09 -8.36
N LEU A 91 9.38 -8.81 -8.50
CA LEU A 91 8.65 -7.84 -9.28
C LEU A 91 9.58 -7.20 -10.31
N THR A 92 9.34 -7.47 -11.59
CA THR A 92 10.13 -6.96 -12.71
C THR A 92 9.34 -5.94 -13.52
N PRO A 93 9.95 -4.82 -13.95
CA PRO A 93 9.32 -3.86 -14.85
C PRO A 93 8.68 -4.51 -16.09
N GLY A 94 7.39 -4.22 -16.30
CA GLY A 94 6.60 -4.77 -17.42
C GLY A 94 6.02 -6.16 -17.20
N MET A 95 6.32 -6.82 -16.08
CA MET A 95 5.74 -8.11 -15.69
C MET A 95 5.00 -7.98 -14.36
N PRO A 96 3.66 -7.77 -14.37
CA PRO A 96 2.89 -7.70 -13.15
C PRO A 96 2.80 -9.04 -12.43
N VAL A 97 2.57 -8.99 -11.12
CA VAL A 97 2.35 -10.14 -10.25
C VAL A 97 0.92 -10.10 -9.73
N GLU A 98 0.18 -11.21 -9.89
CA GLU A 98 -1.10 -11.40 -9.20
C GLU A 98 -0.86 -12.10 -7.86
N MET A 99 -1.50 -11.61 -6.79
CA MET A 99 -1.41 -12.20 -5.46
C MET A 99 -2.80 -12.55 -4.93
N ASP A 100 -2.97 -13.77 -4.40
CA ASP A 100 -4.15 -14.12 -3.60
C ASP A 100 -4.05 -13.45 -2.23
N VAL A 101 -5.09 -12.73 -1.82
CA VAL A 101 -5.10 -11.89 -0.61
C VAL A 101 -6.43 -11.97 0.13
N GLU A 102 -6.40 -11.70 1.44
CA GLU A 102 -7.64 -11.63 2.23
C GLU A 102 -8.43 -10.37 1.87
N LYS A 103 -9.67 -10.55 1.40
CA LYS A 103 -10.57 -9.44 1.09
C LYS A 103 -10.92 -8.62 2.33
N GLY A 104 -10.76 -7.29 2.21
CA GLY A 104 -11.10 -6.33 3.26
C GLY A 104 -10.12 -6.27 4.42
N ALA A 105 -9.01 -7.01 4.34
CA ALA A 105 -7.86 -6.82 5.22
C ALA A 105 -7.07 -5.56 4.84
N TRP A 106 -6.22 -5.07 5.74
CA TRP A 106 -5.35 -3.92 5.52
C TRP A 106 -3.89 -4.34 5.53
N PHE A 107 -3.13 -3.84 4.55
CA PHE A 107 -1.72 -4.16 4.36
C PHE A 107 -0.88 -2.92 4.09
N LYS A 108 0.37 -2.94 4.56
CA LYS A 108 1.44 -2.09 4.01
C LYS A 108 2.20 -2.86 2.93
N VAL A 109 2.71 -2.13 1.95
CA VAL A 109 3.46 -2.68 0.82
C VAL A 109 4.94 -2.46 1.08
N GLY A 110 5.72 -3.53 1.13
CA GLY A 110 7.16 -3.50 1.34
C GLY A 110 7.94 -3.80 0.06
N ILE A 111 9.11 -3.19 -0.10
CA ILE A 111 10.07 -3.51 -1.16
C ILE A 111 11.47 -3.80 -0.62
N ASN A 112 12.20 -4.66 -1.33
CA ASN A 112 13.61 -4.95 -1.07
C ASN A 112 14.49 -4.02 -1.92
N MET A 113 14.81 -2.83 -1.40
CA MET A 113 15.59 -1.84 -2.13
C MET A 113 16.64 -1.14 -1.26
N GLN A 114 17.86 -1.07 -1.79
CA GLN A 114 18.95 -0.30 -1.21
C GLN A 114 19.02 1.13 -1.77
N ASN A 115 19.52 2.04 -0.94
CA ASN A 115 19.81 3.42 -1.32
C ASN A 115 21.19 3.84 -0.78
N ASN A 116 22.21 3.72 -1.63
CA ASN A 116 23.58 4.14 -1.35
C ASN A 116 23.86 5.64 -1.57
N THR A 117 22.82 6.47 -1.69
CA THR A 117 22.95 7.92 -1.88
C THR A 117 22.76 8.67 -0.55
N ASP A 118 23.09 9.95 -0.54
CA ASP A 118 22.94 10.86 0.60
C ASP A 118 21.56 11.53 0.69
N THR A 119 20.65 11.18 -0.21
CA THR A 119 19.27 11.67 -0.24
C THR A 119 18.27 10.53 -0.30
N ASP A 120 17.10 10.72 0.29
CA ASP A 120 16.00 9.76 0.19
C ASP A 120 15.58 9.56 -1.27
N LYS A 121 15.26 8.32 -1.64
CA LYS A 121 14.69 7.99 -2.94
C LYS A 121 13.19 7.79 -2.80
N ILE A 122 12.44 8.36 -3.71
CA ILE A 122 11.01 8.11 -3.83
C ILE A 122 10.80 7.15 -4.99
N VAL A 123 10.14 6.03 -4.71
CA VAL A 123 9.76 5.02 -5.69
C VAL A 123 8.28 4.69 -5.54
N TYR A 124 7.72 4.03 -6.55
CA TYR A 124 6.29 3.71 -6.57
C TYR A 124 6.04 2.25 -6.91
N VAL A 125 5.08 1.66 -6.21
CA VAL A 125 4.43 0.40 -6.59
C VAL A 125 3.03 0.74 -7.10
N GLU A 126 2.64 0.16 -8.23
CA GLU A 126 1.30 0.37 -8.81
C GLU A 126 0.41 -0.83 -8.50
N ILE A 127 -0.81 -0.62 -7.98
CA ILE A 127 -1.67 -1.70 -7.49
C ILE A 127 -3.11 -1.55 -7.97
N GLU A 128 -3.64 -2.62 -8.56
CA GLU A 128 -5.05 -2.74 -8.94
C GLU A 128 -5.84 -3.59 -7.96
N GLY A 129 -7.15 -3.35 -7.88
CA GLY A 129 -8.06 -4.14 -7.07
C GLY A 129 -8.07 -3.78 -5.58
N VAL A 130 -7.64 -2.57 -5.23
CA VAL A 130 -7.53 -2.08 -3.85
C VAL A 130 -8.26 -0.77 -3.62
N GLU A 131 -8.58 -0.49 -2.36
CA GLU A 131 -8.77 0.87 -1.84
C GLU A 131 -7.54 1.29 -1.02
N VAL A 132 -7.32 2.59 -0.87
CA VAL A 132 -6.11 3.14 -0.22
C VAL A 132 -6.50 4.12 0.87
N ARG A 133 -5.77 4.11 2.00
CA ARG A 133 -5.85 5.12 3.05
C ARG A 133 -4.46 5.57 3.51
N ILE A 134 -4.42 6.75 4.12
CA ILE A 134 -3.25 7.29 4.80
C ILE A 134 -3.51 7.15 6.31
N GLU A 135 -2.50 6.69 7.06
CA GLU A 135 -2.48 6.71 8.53
C GLU A 135 -1.64 7.88 9.06
#